data_AF-W2IWJ5-F1
#
_entry.id   AF-W2IWJ5-F1
#
_cell.length_a   1.000
_cell.length_b   1.000
_cell.length_c   1.000
_cell.angle_alpha   90.00
_cell.angle_beta   90.00
_cell.angle_gamma   90.00
#
_symmetry.space_group_name_H-M   'P 1'
#
loop_
_entity.id
_entity.type
_entity.pdbx_description
1 polymer ?
#
loop_
_entity_poly.entity_id
_entity_poly.type
_entity_poly.pdbx_seq_one_letter_code
_entity_poly.pdbx_strand_id
1 'polypeptide(L)'
;MSSRKPAATVTLASILAVGLASTDIPISVQYDATYSLSKSHGFPCSGDGPEPVGRSCPKAGDVATADCRPYLLSFNGTDCVAPADAQIGTRRKRRSC
;
A
#
# COMPACT_ATOMS: atom_id res chain seq x y z
N MET A 1 44.58 48.97 -13.94
CA MET A 1 43.35 49.34 -13.19
C MET A 1 42.45 48.12 -13.12
N SER A 2 41.83 47.92 -11.96
CA SER A 2 41.41 46.64 -11.38
C SER A 2 40.39 45.81 -12.16
N SER A 3 40.68 44.53 -12.36
CA SER A 3 39.68 43.51 -12.67
C SER A 3 39.04 43.04 -11.36
N ARG A 4 37.82 43.51 -11.06
CA ARG A 4 37.01 43.05 -9.91
C ARG A 4 35.92 42.11 -10.44
N LYS A 5 36.02 40.84 -10.04
CA LYS A 5 34.99 39.80 -10.21
C LYS A 5 33.66 40.27 -9.61
N PRO A 6 32.52 39.90 -10.20
CA PRO A 6 31.38 39.44 -9.43
C PRO A 6 31.49 37.92 -9.36
N ALA A 7 31.85 37.42 -8.18
CA ALA A 7 31.64 36.02 -7.85
C ALA A 7 30.12 35.80 -7.89
N ALA A 8 29.65 35.06 -8.90
CA ALA A 8 28.27 34.66 -8.99
C ALA A 8 27.93 33.80 -7.76
N THR A 9 27.10 34.36 -6.90
CA THR A 9 26.55 33.70 -5.71
C THR A 9 25.67 32.54 -6.17
N VAL A 10 26.20 31.33 -6.06
CA VAL A 10 25.46 30.08 -6.26
C VAL A 10 24.52 29.92 -5.05
N THR A 11 23.27 30.34 -5.21
CA THR A 11 22.20 30.06 -4.24
C THR A 11 21.87 28.57 -4.30
N LEU A 12 22.38 27.81 -3.31
CA LEU A 12 21.99 26.44 -3.03
C LEU A 12 20.55 26.43 -2.50
N ALA A 13 19.57 26.32 -3.40
CA ALA A 13 18.20 26.01 -3.03
C ALA A 13 18.11 24.52 -2.68
N SER A 14 18.30 24.20 -1.40
CA SER A 14 18.08 22.86 -0.87
C SER A 14 16.58 22.57 -0.84
N ILE A 15 16.08 21.88 -1.87
CA ILE A 15 14.71 21.38 -1.94
C ILE A 15 14.64 20.15 -1.02
N LEU A 16 14.15 20.35 0.21
CA LEU A 16 13.78 19.25 1.10
C LEU A 16 12.46 18.66 0.60
N ALA A 17 12.54 17.73 -0.36
CA ALA A 17 11.42 16.87 -0.70
C ALA A 17 11.18 15.91 0.48
N VAL A 18 10.35 16.32 1.44
CA VAL A 18 9.77 15.41 2.42
C VAL A 18 8.81 14.51 1.66
N GLY A 19 9.29 13.32 1.30
CA GLY A 19 8.43 12.25 0.82
C GLY A 19 7.43 11.94 1.93
N LEU A 20 6.13 12.14 1.67
CA LEU A 20 5.10 11.51 2.47
C LEU A 20 5.28 10.00 2.29
N ALA A 21 5.97 9.37 3.23
CA ALA A 21 5.93 7.93 3.38
C ALA A 21 4.49 7.61 3.79
N SER A 22 3.62 7.37 2.81
CA SER A 22 2.30 6.83 3.08
C SER A 22 2.51 5.53 3.84
N THR A 23 2.15 5.54 5.12
CA THR A 23 2.32 4.37 5.99
C THR A 23 1.18 3.41 5.75
N ASP A 24 1.01 3.03 4.49
CA ASP A 24 0.07 2.00 4.12
C ASP A 24 0.69 0.66 4.43
N ILE A 25 -0.13 -0.21 5.01
CA ILE A 25 0.30 -1.53 5.45
C ILE A 25 -0.11 -2.50 4.35
N PRO A 26 0.84 -3.18 3.70
CA PRO A 26 0.52 -4.17 2.69
C PRO A 26 -0.07 -5.43 3.33
N ILE A 27 -1.25 -5.84 2.88
CA ILE A 27 -1.97 -7.04 3.30
C ILE A 27 -2.16 -7.94 2.11
N SER A 28 -1.57 -9.14 2.18
CA SER A 28 -1.75 -10.17 1.16
C SER A 28 -3.03 -10.95 1.44
N VAL A 29 -3.97 -10.91 0.49
CA VAL A 29 -5.21 -11.67 0.57
C VAL A 29 -4.99 -13.03 -0.09
N GLN A 30 -5.37 -14.11 0.59
CA GLN A 30 -5.11 -15.45 0.10
C GLN A 30 -5.87 -15.75 -1.21
N TYR A 31 -5.12 -16.19 -2.23
CA TYR A 31 -5.55 -16.41 -3.62
C TYR A 31 -5.96 -15.12 -4.38
N ASP A 32 -5.44 -13.98 -3.95
CA ASP A 32 -5.72 -12.67 -4.53
C ASP A 32 -4.43 -11.82 -4.55
N ALA A 33 -4.57 -10.52 -4.76
CA ALA A 33 -3.48 -9.55 -4.75
C ALA A 33 -3.15 -9.02 -3.34
N THR A 34 -2.12 -8.18 -3.26
CA THR A 34 -1.67 -7.50 -2.05
C THR A 34 -2.20 -6.06 -2.03
N TYR A 35 -2.96 -5.72 -1.01
CA TYR A 35 -3.66 -4.44 -0.85
C TYR A 35 -3.00 -3.57 0.21
N SER A 36 -2.90 -2.27 -0.06
CA SER A 36 -2.38 -1.27 0.89
C SER A 36 -3.50 -0.74 1.75
N LEU A 37 -3.53 -1.10 3.03
CA LEU A 37 -4.47 -0.55 4.02
C LEU A 37 -3.89 0.71 4.68
N SER A 38 -4.68 1.78 4.75
CA SER A 38 -4.31 2.94 5.56
C SER A 38 -4.43 2.64 7.06
N LYS A 39 -3.58 3.26 7.88
CA LYS A 39 -3.59 3.11 9.35
C LYS A 39 -4.95 3.35 10.02
N SER A 40 -5.83 4.12 9.38
CA SER A 40 -7.21 4.37 9.81
C SER A 40 -8.03 3.09 9.97
N HIS A 41 -7.68 2.04 9.23
CA HIS A 41 -8.41 0.77 9.24
C HIS A 41 -8.16 -0.05 10.51
N GLY A 42 -7.11 0.27 11.28
CA GLY A 42 -6.74 -0.40 12.52
C GLY A 42 -5.55 -1.34 12.35
N PHE A 43 -5.37 -2.25 13.31
CA PHE A 43 -4.29 -3.24 13.24
C PHE A 43 -4.55 -4.23 12.09
N PRO A 44 -3.57 -4.42 11.19
CA PRO A 44 -3.70 -5.32 10.05
C PRO A 44 -4.01 -6.74 10.53
N CYS A 45 -4.83 -7.49 9.80
CA CYS A 45 -4.98 -8.92 10.07
C CYS A 45 -3.63 -9.61 9.83
N SER A 46 -3.10 -10.26 10.85
CA SER A 46 -1.85 -11.02 10.79
C SER A 46 -1.93 -12.22 11.71
N GLY A 47 -1.59 -13.38 11.16
CA GLY A 47 -1.56 -14.63 11.92
C GLY A 47 -2.71 -15.55 11.56
N ASP A 48 -2.42 -16.84 11.68
CA ASP A 48 -3.32 -17.92 11.31
C ASP A 48 -3.95 -18.51 12.58
N GLY A 49 -5.28 -18.52 12.71
CA GLY A 49 -5.92 -19.15 13.87
C GLY A 49 -7.25 -18.51 14.30
N PRO A 50 -7.82 -18.98 15.42
CA PRO A 50 -9.06 -18.43 15.98
C PRO A 50 -8.91 -16.98 16.52
N GLU A 51 -7.68 -16.57 16.86
CA GLU A 51 -7.33 -15.21 17.24
C GLU A 51 -6.17 -14.70 16.38
N PRO A 52 -6.45 -14.12 15.20
CA PRO A 52 -5.44 -13.37 14.46
C PRO A 52 -5.10 -12.08 15.21
N VAL A 53 -3.86 -11.65 15.06
CA VAL A 53 -3.39 -10.35 15.51
C VAL A 53 -3.99 -9.31 14.56
N GLY A 54 -5.05 -8.63 14.99
CA GLY A 54 -5.74 -7.62 14.18
C GLY A 54 -6.91 -8.16 13.36
N ARG A 55 -7.88 -7.27 13.09
CA ARG A 55 -9.12 -7.58 12.37
C ARG A 55 -9.36 -6.68 11.15
N SER A 56 -8.32 -5.97 10.73
CA SER A 56 -8.44 -4.98 9.65
C SER A 56 -8.01 -5.64 8.34
N CYS A 57 -8.98 -5.86 7.47
CA CYS A 57 -8.80 -6.43 6.14
C CYS A 57 -9.21 -5.40 5.07
N PRO A 58 -8.65 -5.49 3.85
CA PRO A 58 -9.14 -4.74 2.69
C PRO A 58 -10.61 -5.01 2.44
N LYS A 59 -11.32 -3.93 2.14
CA LYS A 59 -12.74 -3.93 1.82
C LYS A 59 -12.96 -3.88 0.32
N ALA A 60 -14.20 -4.14 -0.09
CA ALA A 60 -14.58 -3.97 -1.48
C ALA A 60 -14.23 -2.55 -1.97
N GLY A 61 -13.52 -2.44 -3.09
CA GLY A 61 -13.07 -1.17 -3.65
C GLY A 61 -11.61 -0.79 -3.32
N ASP A 62 -10.93 -1.48 -2.42
CA ASP A 62 -9.50 -1.25 -2.19
C ASP A 62 -8.66 -1.66 -3.39
N VAL A 63 -7.67 -0.85 -3.74
CA VAL A 63 -6.78 -1.09 -4.88
C VAL A 63 -5.53 -1.82 -4.43
N ALA A 64 -5.16 -2.88 -5.14
CA ALA A 64 -3.95 -3.64 -4.88
C ALA A 64 -2.71 -2.85 -5.31
N THR A 65 -1.70 -2.84 -4.44
CA THR A 65 -0.40 -2.23 -4.72
C THR A 65 0.60 -3.24 -5.28
N ALA A 66 0.38 -4.52 -5.01
CA ALA A 66 1.30 -5.59 -5.39
C ALA A 66 0.56 -6.89 -5.74
N ASP A 67 1.27 -7.81 -6.42
CA ASP A 67 0.76 -9.12 -6.84
C ASP A 67 -0.50 -9.10 -7.71
N CYS A 68 -0.83 -7.94 -8.29
CA CYS A 68 -1.92 -7.82 -9.24
C CYS A 68 -1.57 -8.53 -10.55
N ARG A 69 -2.42 -9.49 -10.94
CA ARG A 69 -2.23 -10.29 -12.15
C ARG A 69 -3.54 -10.33 -12.95
N PRO A 70 -3.46 -10.34 -14.30
CA PRO A 70 -4.65 -10.26 -15.15
C PRO A 70 -5.56 -11.49 -15.07
N TYR A 71 -5.09 -12.61 -14.53
CA TYR A 71 -5.91 -13.81 -14.31
C TYR A 71 -6.67 -13.79 -12.97
N LEU A 72 -6.48 -12.77 -12.13
CA LEU A 72 -7.20 -12.64 -10.87
C LEU A 72 -8.61 -12.09 -11.11
N LEU A 73 -9.57 -12.57 -10.31
CA LEU A 73 -10.95 -12.07 -10.34
C LEU A 73 -11.08 -10.61 -9.95
N SER A 74 -10.08 -10.07 -9.27
CA SER A 74 -10.02 -8.70 -8.79
C SER A 74 -9.51 -7.74 -9.87
N PHE A 75 -8.98 -8.24 -10.99
CA PHE A 75 -8.44 -7.42 -12.05
C PHE A 75 -9.55 -6.79 -12.90
N ASN A 76 -9.59 -5.46 -12.96
CA ASN A 76 -10.57 -4.68 -13.73
C ASN A 76 -10.03 -4.21 -15.11
N GLY A 77 -8.94 -4.81 -15.60
CA GLY A 77 -8.34 -4.46 -16.89
C GLY A 77 -7.11 -3.53 -16.79
N THR A 78 -7.01 -2.73 -15.74
CA THR A 78 -5.82 -1.90 -15.44
C THR A 78 -5.22 -2.25 -14.09
N ASP A 79 -6.06 -2.30 -13.07
CA ASP A 79 -5.68 -2.49 -11.67
C ASP A 79 -6.48 -3.63 -11.04
N CYS A 80 -5.98 -4.14 -9.92
CA CYS A 80 -6.72 -5.10 -9.12
C CYS A 80 -7.47 -4.36 -8.03
N VAL A 81 -8.80 -4.43 -8.07
CA VAL A 81 -9.69 -3.84 -7.08
C VAL A 81 -10.39 -4.97 -6.36
N ALA A 82 -10.36 -4.94 -5.02
CA ALA A 82 -11.03 -5.95 -4.21
C ALA A 82 -12.53 -5.98 -4.57
N PRO A 83 -13.07 -7.08 -5.10
CA PRO A 83 -14.46 -7.15 -5.53
C PRO A 83 -15.43 -7.38 -4.35
N ALA A 84 -14.90 -7.78 -3.19
CA ALA A 84 -15.67 -8.06 -1.98
C ALA A 84 -14.79 -7.85 -0.74
N ASP A 85 -15.41 -7.66 0.42
CA ASP A 85 -14.71 -7.53 1.69
C ASP A 85 -13.96 -8.81 2.05
N ALA A 86 -12.66 -8.68 2.35
CA ALA A 86 -11.89 -9.79 2.87
C ALA A 86 -12.30 -10.07 4.33
N GLN A 87 -12.43 -11.35 4.66
CA GLN A 87 -12.88 -11.77 5.99
C GLN A 87 -11.70 -12.30 6.79
N ILE A 88 -11.75 -12.11 8.11
CA ILE A 88 -10.93 -12.91 9.03
C ILE A 88 -11.40 -14.34 8.92
N GLY A 89 -10.55 -15.20 8.36
CA GLY A 89 -10.84 -16.60 8.13
C GLY A 89 -9.67 -17.47 8.54
N THR A 90 -9.93 -18.76 8.67
CA THR A 90 -8.85 -19.75 8.62
C THR A 90 -8.42 -19.89 7.15
N ARG A 91 -7.14 -20.20 6.87
CA ARG A 91 -6.56 -20.40 5.50
C ARG A 91 -7.35 -21.34 4.55
N ARG A 92 -8.45 -21.95 5.00
CA ARG A 92 -9.37 -22.72 4.18
C ARG A 92 -10.34 -21.86 3.37
N LYS A 93 -10.52 -20.57 3.68
CA LYS A 93 -11.46 -19.69 2.97
C LYS A 93 -10.73 -18.91 1.87
N ARG A 94 -11.26 -18.95 0.63
CA ARG A 94 -10.81 -18.05 -0.45
C ARG A 94 -11.04 -16.61 0.03
N ARG A 95 -10.01 -15.75 0.01
CA ARG A 95 -9.99 -14.36 0.50
C ARG A 95 -9.88 -14.15 2.02
N SER A 96 -9.13 -15.00 2.72
CA SER A 96 -8.68 -14.66 4.08
C SER A 96 -7.50 -13.70 4.03
N CYS A 97 -7.50 -12.72 4.95
CA CYS A 97 -6.28 -12.02 5.37
C CYS A 97 -5.69 -12.71 6.60
#